data_AF-A0A3R7D5K8-F1
#
_entry.id   AF-A0A3R7D5K8-F1
#
_cell.length_a   1.000
_cell.length_b   1.000
_cell.length_c   1.000
_cell.angle_alpha   90.00
_cell.angle_beta   90.00
_cell.angle_gamma   90.00
#
_symmetry.space_group_name_H-M   'P 1'
#
loop_
_entity.id
_entity.type
_entity.pdbx_description
1 polymer ?
#
loop_
_entity_poly.entity_id
_entity_poly.type
_entity_poly.pdbx_seq_one_letter_code
_entity_poly.pdbx_strand_id
1 'polypeptide(L)' 'MAIESLRALPTDSRVFIDANIFLYTILGHPRFKSPCKEFLIKLENGVYEGTTSTLILNEVVHKLMLASY' A
#
# COMPACT_ATOMS: atom_id res chain seq x y z
N MET A 1 -0.80 12.96 12.70
CA MET A 1 -1.88 13.53 11.88
C MET A 1 -2.67 12.37 11.31
N ALA A 2 -3.97 12.27 11.59
CA ALA A 2 -4.82 11.27 10.93
C ALA A 2 -5.27 11.84 9.58
N ILE A 3 -5.13 11.06 8.51
CA ILE A 3 -5.66 11.41 7.19
C ILE A 3 -6.88 10.53 6.93
N GLU A 4 -7.94 11.12 6.38
CA GLU A 4 -9.20 10.39 6.12
C GLU A 4 -9.10 9.47 4.90
N SER A 5 -8.15 9.73 3.99
CA SER A 5 -7.92 8.91 2.81
C SER A 5 -6.49 9.03 2.27
N LEU A 6 -6.04 8.03 1.50
CA LEU A 6 -4.77 8.07 0.77
C LEU A 6 -4.69 9.22 -0.24
N ARG A 7 -5.84 9.69 -0.77
CA ARG A 7 -5.89 10.80 -1.72
C ARG A 7 -5.66 12.16 -1.07
N ALA A 8 -5.88 12.25 0.24
CA ALA A 8 -5.64 13.47 1.03
C ALA A 8 -4.19 13.56 1.55
N LEU A 9 -3.32 12.60 1.18
CA LEU A 9 -1.92 12.63 1.60
C LEU A 9 -1.19 13.81 0.94
N PRO A 10 -0.56 14.70 1.72
CA PRO A 10 0.26 15.79 1.17
C PRO A 10 1.39 15.25 0.29
N THR A 11 1.77 15.99 -0.75
CA THR A 11 2.99 15.68 -1.52
C THR A 11 4.21 15.71 -0.61
N ASP A 12 5.25 14.95 -0.97
CA ASP A 12 6.51 14.82 -0.22
C ASP A 12 6.34 14.22 1.19
N SER A 13 5.17 13.65 1.48
CA SER A 13 4.93 12.94 2.73
C SER A 13 5.85 11.71 2.83
N ARG A 14 6.46 11.55 4.01
CA ARG A 14 7.15 10.32 4.42
C ARG A 14 6.15 9.37 5.05
N VAL A 15 5.99 8.19 4.46
CA VAL A 15 4.98 7.21 4.89
C VAL A 15 5.59 5.84 5.13
N PHE A 16 5.18 5.22 6.24
CA PHE A 16 5.44 3.81 6.49
C PHE A 16 4.28 2.98 5.93
N ILE A 17 4.58 2.04 5.04
CA ILE A 17 3.58 1.29 4.27
C ILE A 17 3.31 -0.06 4.93
N ASP A 18 2.04 -0.33 5.21
CA ASP A 18 1.53 -1.60 5.75
C ASP A 18 1.27 -2.65 4.65
N ALA A 19 1.21 -3.93 5.03
CA ALA A 19 0.98 -5.05 4.10
C ALA A 19 -0.31 -4.89 3.30
N ASN A 20 -1.36 -4.34 3.92
CA ASN A 20 -2.69 -4.23 3.30
C ASN A 20 -2.71 -3.33 2.05
N ILE A 21 -1.84 -2.32 1.96
CA ILE A 21 -1.74 -1.48 0.75
C ILE A 21 -1.34 -2.31 -0.48
N PHE A 22 -0.40 -3.23 -0.30
CA PHE A 22 0.02 -4.15 -1.36
C PHE A 22 -1.08 -5.18 -1.65
N LEU A 23 -1.58 -5.84 -0.60
CA LEU A 23 -2.53 -6.94 -0.72
C LEU A 23 -3.86 -6.51 -1.35
N TYR A 24 -4.41 -5.34 -0.98
CA TYR A 24 -5.64 -4.84 -1.59
C TYR A 24 -5.49 -4.55 -3.08
N THR A 25 -4.30 -4.15 -3.51
CA THR A 25 -3.98 -3.95 -4.93
C THR A 25 -3.87 -5.30 -5.65
N ILE A 26 -3.08 -6.24 -5.10
CA ILE A 26 -2.76 -7.53 -5.71
C ILE A 26 -3.99 -8.45 -5.77
N LEU A 27 -4.69 -8.63 -4.64
CA LEU A 27 -5.88 -9.49 -4.52
C LEU A 27 -7.16 -8.82 -5.03
N GLY A 28 -7.08 -7.55 -5.43
CA GLY A 28 -8.19 -6.84 -6.06
C GLY A 28 -9.36 -6.52 -5.13
N HIS A 29 -9.08 -6.03 -3.91
CA HIS A 29 -10.12 -5.69 -2.93
C HIS A 29 -11.19 -4.74 -3.53
N PRO A 30 -12.50 -5.05 -3.43
CA PRO A 30 -13.55 -4.38 -4.21
C PRO A 30 -13.60 -2.87 -3.96
N ARG A 31 -13.33 -2.43 -2.74
CA ARG A 31 -13.35 -1.00 -2.36
C ARG A 31 -11.99 -0.30 -2.43
N PHE A 32 -10.90 -1.05 -2.21
CA PHE A 32 -9.60 -0.45 -1.88
C PHE A 32 -8.54 -0.66 -2.97
N LYS A 33 -8.81 -1.49 -3.98
CA LYS A 33 -7.91 -1.71 -5.11
C LYS A 33 -7.50 -0.41 -5.80
N SER A 34 -8.46 0.42 -6.21
CA SER A 34 -8.18 1.68 -6.92
C SER A 34 -7.35 2.66 -6.10
N PRO A 35 -7.75 3.06 -4.87
CA PRO A 35 -6.98 4.03 -4.11
C PRO A 35 -5.59 3.51 -3.71
N CYS A 36 -5.42 2.21 -3.42
CA CYS A 36 -4.10 1.65 -3.13
C CYS A 36 -3.21 1.61 -4.38
N LYS A 37 -3.76 1.24 -5.55
CA LYS A 37 -3.03 1.26 -6.82
C LYS A 37 -2.58 2.67 -7.19
N GLU A 38 -3.47 3.66 -7.08
CA GLU A 38 -3.15 5.08 -7.33
C GLU A 38 -2.04 5.57 -6.38
N PHE A 39 -2.12 5.21 -5.10
CA PHE A 39 -1.10 5.54 -4.11
C PHE A 39 0.27 4.93 -4.46
N LEU A 40 0.31 3.63 -4.81
CA LEU A 40 1.56 2.95 -5.18
C LEU A 40 2.19 3.54 -6.45
N ILE A 41 1.39 3.90 -7.46
CA ILE A 41 1.89 4.58 -8.67
C ILE A 41 2.49 5.95 -8.33
N LYS A 42 1.85 6.72 -7.45
CA LYS A 42 2.39 8.03 -7.02
C LYS A 42 3.70 7.86 -6.25
N LEU A 43 3.82 6.82 -5.44
CA LEU A 43 5.02 6.48 -4.70
C LEU A 43 6.18 6.11 -5.65
N GLU A 44 5.90 5.29 -6.66
CA GLU A 44 6.87 4.93 -7.71
C GLU A 44 7.33 6.15 -8.52
N ASN A 45 6.45 7.13 -8.74
CA ASN A 45 6.76 8.39 -9.41
C ASN A 45 7.43 9.44 -8.49
N GLY A 46 7.75 9.10 -7.25
CA GLY A 46 8.45 10.01 -6.32
C GLY A 46 7.59 11.13 -5.75
N VAL A 47 6.25 11.06 -5.85
CA VAL A 47 5.33 12.04 -5.24
C VAL A 47 5.36 11.95 -3.70
N TYR A 48 5.69 10.77 -3.18
CA TYR A 48 5.79 10.46 -1.76
C TYR A 48 7.06 9.65 -1.50
N GLU A 49 7.62 9.77 -0.30
CA GLU A 49 8.75 8.94 0.14
C GLU A 49 8.21 7.78 0.99
N GLY A 50 8.26 6.57 0.43
CA GLY A 50 7.74 5.36 1.07
C GLY A 50 8.82 4.51 1.70
N THR A 51 8.58 3.99 2.90
CA THR A 51 9.38 2.90 3.46
C THR A 51 8.48 1.81 4.02
N THR A 52 9.01 0.60 4.11
CA THR A 52 8.36 -0.54 4.77
C THR A 52 9.42 -1.41 5.43
N SER A 53 9.01 -2.45 6.15
CA SER A 53 9.94 -3.38 6.79
C SER A 53 9.93 -4.75 6.12
N THR A 54 11.00 -5.51 6.32
CA THR A 54 11.07 -6.92 5.90
C THR A 54 9.99 -7.78 6.55
N LEU A 55 9.54 -7.42 7.77
CA LEU A 55 8.42 -8.07 8.44
C LEU A 55 7.11 -7.89 7.67
N ILE A 56 6.82 -6.68 7.20
CA ILE A 56 5.64 -6.39 6.39
C ILE A 56 5.70 -7.13 5.05
N LEU A 57 6.87 -7.16 4.41
CA LEU A 57 7.05 -7.94 3.17
C LEU A 57 6.82 -9.45 3.40
N ASN A 58 7.29 -9.99 4.52
CA ASN A 58 7.04 -11.39 4.90
C ASN A 58 5.53 -11.67 5.07
N GLU A 59 4.79 -10.74 5.68
CA GLU A 59 3.34 -10.84 5.80
C GLU A 59 2.64 -10.85 4.43
N VAL A 60 3.06 -9.97 3.51
CA VAL A 60 2.52 -9.93 2.14
C VAL A 60 2.71 -11.28 1.45
N VAL A 61 3.94 -11.81 1.45
CA VAL A 61 4.25 -13.10 0.82
C VAL A 61 3.43 -14.23 1.46
N HIS A 62 3.40 -14.30 2.80
CA HIS A 62 2.64 -15.32 3.52
C HIS A 62 1.14 -15.31 3.16
N LYS A 63 0.52 -14.12 3.13
CA LYS A 63 -0.91 -14.00 2.79
C LYS A 63 -1.20 -14.32 1.33
N LEU A 64 -0.30 -13.99 0.40
CA LEU A 64 -0.44 -14.38 -1.01
C LEU A 64 -0.36 -15.89 -1.20
N MET A 65 0.53 -16.56 -0.46
CA MET A 65 0.61 -18.03 -0.47
C MET A 65 -0.74 -18.62 -0.05
N LEU A 66 -1.32 -18.16 1.06
CA LEU A 66 -2.62 -18.64 1.55
C LEU A 66 -3.79 -18.37 0.60
N ALA A 67 -3.77 -17.25 -0.12
CA ALA A 67 -4.83 -16.90 -1.08
C ALA A 67 -4.75 -17.69 -2.41
N SER A 68 -3.65 -18.40 -2.65
CA SER A 68 -3.41 -19.18 -3.86
C SER A 68 -3.74 -20.67 -3.69
N TYR A 69 -4.25 -21.07 -2.51
CA TYR A 69 -4.79 -22.39 -2.18
C TYR A 69 -6.29 -22.30 -1.93
#